data_AF-A0A6M0QYI8-F1
#
_entry.id   AF-A0A6M0QYI8-F1
#
_cell.length_a   1.000
_cell.length_b   1.000
_cell.length_c   1.000
_cell.angle_alpha   90.00
_cell.angle_beta   90.00
_cell.angle_gamma   90.00
#
_symmetry.space_group_name_H-M   'P 1'
#
loop_
_entity.id
_entity.type
_entity.pdbx_description
1 polymer ?
#
loop_
_entity_poly.entity_id
_entity_poly.type
_entity_poly.pdbx_seq_one_letter_code
_entity_poly.pdbx_strand_id
1 'polypeptide(L)'
;MSRLTLLAALLLAACGAGPADLPQGAYRPKGGQVYSSAVFDAARLPGRWQQVGAFGPEGGCKPGGVDIKPGGKAAFRLCLGGRDIRGAGQLQPVGPGRFAIAGQEWWVLWADGDYRTLVIGTPSGAFGFVLNRGGGISSDRLTAAREILEWNGYDLSQFRPM
;
A
#
# COMPACT_ATOMS: atom_id res chain seq x y z
N MET A 1 37.91 -37.46 -18.19
CA MET A 1 36.44 -37.60 -18.13
C MET A 1 35.81 -37.15 -16.80
N SER A 2 36.60 -36.67 -15.81
CA SER A 2 36.09 -36.22 -14.49
C SER A 2 35.75 -34.71 -14.42
N ARG A 3 36.10 -33.91 -15.44
CA ARG A 3 35.91 -32.44 -15.42
C ARG A 3 34.58 -31.94 -15.98
N LEU A 4 33.83 -32.79 -16.70
CA LEU A 4 32.54 -32.41 -17.28
C LEU A 4 31.35 -32.63 -16.32
N THR A 5 31.50 -33.45 -15.28
CA THR A 5 30.43 -33.75 -14.33
C THR A 5 30.23 -32.64 -13.28
N LEU A 6 31.20 -31.74 -13.11
CA LEU A 6 31.13 -30.64 -12.14
C LEU A 6 30.41 -29.38 -12.65
N LEU A 7 30.18 -29.25 -13.96
CA LEU A 7 29.44 -28.11 -14.52
C LEU A 7 27.91 -28.25 -14.45
N ALA A 8 27.39 -29.45 -14.21
CA ALA A 8 25.94 -29.67 -14.14
C ALA A 8 25.31 -29.32 -12.77
N ALA A 9 26.11 -29.21 -11.70
CA ALA A 9 25.61 -28.97 -10.35
C ALA A 9 25.50 -27.47 -9.96
N LEU A 10 26.02 -26.55 -10.79
CA LEU A 10 26.06 -25.11 -10.48
C LEU A 10 24.92 -24.28 -11.11
N LEU A 11 24.05 -24.89 -11.91
CA LEU A 11 22.97 -24.18 -12.61
C LEU A 11 21.63 -24.13 -11.83
N LEU A 12 21.54 -24.73 -10.64
CA LEU A 12 20.30 -24.73 -9.83
C LEU A 12 20.27 -23.73 -8.67
N ALA A 13 21.26 -22.84 -8.54
CA ALA A 13 21.10 -21.63 -7.74
C ALA A 13 20.26 -20.60 -8.52
N ALA A 14 19.06 -21.01 -8.95
CA ALA A 14 18.04 -20.08 -9.40
C ALA A 14 17.72 -19.20 -8.19
N CYS A 15 18.13 -17.94 -8.26
CA CYS A 15 17.81 -16.90 -7.30
C CYS A 15 16.31 -16.92 -7.01
N GLY A 16 15.95 -17.55 -5.89
CA GLY A 16 14.62 -17.51 -5.33
C GLY A 16 14.34 -16.11 -4.80
N ALA A 17 13.93 -15.19 -5.67
CA ALA A 17 13.00 -14.17 -5.25
C ALA A 17 11.73 -14.93 -4.82
N GLY A 18 11.61 -15.21 -3.52
CA GLY A 18 10.44 -15.85 -2.97
C GLY A 18 9.17 -15.10 -3.40
N PRO A 19 8.01 -15.77 -3.45
CA PRO A 19 6.76 -15.12 -3.85
C PRO A 19 6.57 -13.83 -3.04
N ALA A 20 6.24 -12.74 -3.73
CA ALA A 20 6.01 -11.45 -3.10
C ALA A 20 4.98 -11.61 -1.98
N ASP A 21 5.32 -11.14 -0.78
CA ASP A 21 4.41 -11.21 0.36
C ASP A 21 3.29 -10.19 0.15
N LEU A 22 2.19 -10.65 -0.44
CA LEU A 22 1.03 -9.82 -0.73
C LEU A 22 0.06 -9.84 0.47
N PRO A 23 -0.59 -8.71 0.79
CA PRO A 23 -1.61 -8.70 1.83
C PRO A 23 -2.84 -9.53 1.43
N GLN A 24 -3.46 -10.22 2.39
CA GLN A 24 -4.58 -11.15 2.15
C GLN A 24 -5.79 -10.90 3.06
N GLY A 25 -5.99 -9.67 3.55
CA GLY A 25 -7.12 -9.34 4.42
C GLY A 25 -8.48 -9.41 3.73
N ALA A 26 -9.54 -9.19 4.50
CA ALA A 26 -10.92 -9.12 4.02
C ALA A 26 -11.65 -7.97 4.73
N TYR A 27 -11.29 -6.74 4.40
CA TYR A 27 -11.75 -5.54 5.11
C TYR A 27 -12.91 -4.82 4.42
N ARG A 28 -13.28 -5.22 3.19
CA ARG A 28 -14.50 -4.82 2.50
C ARG A 28 -15.04 -5.97 1.64
N PRO A 29 -16.33 -6.00 1.28
CA PRO A 29 -16.89 -7.02 0.40
C PRO A 29 -16.20 -7.04 -0.99
N LYS A 30 -15.87 -8.25 -1.46
CA LYS A 30 -15.35 -8.45 -2.82
C LYS A 30 -16.43 -8.09 -3.85
N GLY A 31 -16.06 -7.34 -4.88
CA GLY A 31 -16.98 -6.93 -5.94
C GLY A 31 -17.93 -5.78 -5.56
N GLY A 32 -17.90 -5.28 -4.33
CA GLY A 32 -18.62 -4.05 -3.97
C GLY A 32 -18.08 -2.84 -4.72
N GLN A 33 -18.89 -1.78 -4.84
CA GLN A 33 -18.46 -0.53 -5.48
C GLN A 33 -17.31 0.13 -4.70
N VAL A 34 -16.28 0.56 -5.43
CA VAL A 34 -15.14 1.32 -4.89
C VAL A 34 -14.82 2.44 -5.87
N TYR A 35 -14.51 3.60 -5.34
CA TYR A 35 -14.14 4.77 -6.11
C TYR A 35 -12.64 5.02 -6.01
N SER A 36 -12.09 5.68 -7.01
CA SER A 36 -10.75 6.27 -6.94
C SER A 36 -10.84 7.73 -7.35
N SER A 37 -9.91 8.55 -6.88
CA SER A 37 -9.89 9.98 -7.18
C SER A 37 -9.66 10.22 -8.68
N ALA A 38 -10.67 10.77 -9.36
CA ALA A 38 -10.63 11.04 -10.81
C ALA A 38 -9.72 12.21 -11.18
N VAL A 39 -9.57 13.20 -10.29
CA VAL A 39 -8.77 14.42 -10.49
C VAL A 39 -7.42 14.35 -9.76
N PHE A 40 -6.90 13.13 -9.60
CA PHE A 40 -5.68 12.90 -8.84
C PHE A 40 -4.43 13.36 -9.60
N ASP A 41 -3.75 14.38 -9.07
CA ASP A 41 -2.41 14.81 -9.52
C ASP A 41 -1.29 13.96 -8.90
N ALA A 42 -0.76 13.00 -9.67
CA ALA A 42 0.35 12.15 -9.24
C ALA A 42 1.69 12.90 -9.10
N ALA A 43 1.86 14.07 -9.73
CA ALA A 43 3.11 14.84 -9.64
C ALA A 43 3.33 15.42 -8.24
N ARG A 44 2.29 15.48 -7.40
CA ARG A 44 2.33 15.91 -5.99
C ARG A 44 2.66 14.78 -5.01
N LEU A 45 2.78 13.54 -5.46
CA LEU A 45 3.15 12.40 -4.63
C LEU A 45 4.59 12.37 -4.09
N PRO A 46 5.62 12.87 -4.79
CA PRO A 46 7.00 12.74 -4.34
C PRO A 46 7.23 13.24 -2.91
N GLY A 47 8.04 12.51 -2.16
CA GLY A 47 8.40 12.77 -0.78
C GLY A 47 8.14 11.58 0.15
N ARG A 48 8.26 11.84 1.45
CA ARG A 48 8.09 10.84 2.51
C ARG A 48 6.69 10.89 3.08
N TRP A 49 6.12 9.71 3.25
CA TRP A 49 4.80 9.48 3.80
C TRP A 49 4.91 8.52 4.98
N GLN A 50 4.27 8.88 6.09
CA GLN A 50 4.16 8.05 7.28
C GLN A 50 2.81 7.34 7.27
N GLN A 51 2.78 6.06 7.60
CA GLN A 51 1.51 5.36 7.83
C GLN A 51 0.93 5.79 9.17
N VAL A 52 -0.34 6.23 9.16
CA VAL A 52 -1.06 6.74 10.35
C VAL A 52 -2.37 6.00 10.60
N GLY A 53 -2.67 4.99 9.80
CA GLY A 53 -3.74 4.05 10.07
C GLY A 53 -3.77 2.91 9.07
N ALA A 54 -4.29 1.77 9.50
CA ALA A 54 -4.44 0.58 8.67
C ALA A 54 -5.54 -0.34 9.22
N PHE A 55 -5.90 -1.36 8.45
CA PHE A 55 -6.73 -2.45 8.96
C PHE A 55 -5.87 -3.61 9.47
N GLY A 56 -6.30 -4.23 10.57
CA GLY A 56 -5.60 -5.35 11.20
C GLY A 56 -5.87 -5.47 12.70
N PRO A 57 -5.30 -6.50 13.36
CA PRO A 57 -5.40 -6.66 14.80
C PRO A 57 -4.67 -5.52 15.53
N GLU A 58 -5.12 -5.23 16.74
CA GLU A 58 -4.41 -4.32 17.64
C GLU A 58 -3.01 -4.87 17.95
N GLY A 59 -2.00 -3.98 17.98
CA GLY A 59 -0.62 -4.36 18.27
C GLY A 59 0.09 -5.19 17.18
N GLY A 60 -0.49 -5.35 15.98
CA GLY A 60 0.06 -6.23 14.94
C GLY A 60 1.48 -5.87 14.47
N CYS A 61 1.71 -4.61 14.08
CA CYS A 61 3.04 -4.13 13.67
C CYS A 61 3.19 -2.62 13.91
N LYS A 62 4.45 -2.14 13.87
CA LYS A 62 4.75 -0.72 14.01
C LYS A 62 4.33 0.07 12.76
N PRO A 63 4.00 1.37 12.91
CA PRO A 63 3.61 2.20 11.77
C PRO A 63 4.70 2.27 10.69
N GLY A 64 4.28 2.00 9.46
CA GLY A 64 5.13 1.97 8.29
C GLY A 64 5.30 3.32 7.58
N GLY A 65 5.66 3.29 6.30
CA GLY A 65 5.75 4.47 5.45
C GLY A 65 6.12 4.15 4.00
N VAL A 66 6.02 5.18 3.16
CA VAL A 66 6.34 5.15 1.74
C VAL A 66 7.26 6.33 1.42
N ASP A 67 8.36 6.07 0.72
CA ASP A 67 9.19 7.11 0.10
C ASP A 67 8.98 7.05 -1.41
N ILE A 68 8.51 8.15 -1.99
CA ILE A 68 8.23 8.29 -3.42
C ILE A 68 9.21 9.30 -3.99
N LYS A 69 10.00 8.91 -4.99
CA LYS A 69 10.90 9.81 -5.71
C LYS A 69 10.16 10.57 -6.81
N PRO A 70 10.68 11.74 -7.24
CA PRO A 70 10.27 12.33 -8.51
C PRO A 70 10.32 11.28 -9.62
N GLY A 71 9.31 11.26 -10.49
CA GLY A 71 9.14 10.22 -11.52
C GLY A 71 8.46 8.94 -11.03
N GLY A 72 8.09 8.81 -9.75
CA GLY A 72 7.18 7.75 -9.27
C GLY A 72 7.84 6.45 -8.82
N LYS A 73 9.17 6.36 -8.79
CA LYS A 73 9.87 5.25 -8.14
C LYS A 73 9.62 5.33 -6.63
N ALA A 74 9.08 4.27 -6.05
CA ALA A 74 8.71 4.24 -4.64
C ALA A 74 9.28 3.00 -3.94
N ALA A 75 9.51 3.14 -2.63
CA ALA A 75 9.83 2.06 -1.73
C ALA A 75 8.99 2.20 -0.46
N PHE A 76 8.51 1.08 0.08
CA PHE A 76 7.64 1.08 1.23
C PHE A 76 7.90 -0.09 2.17
N ARG A 77 7.56 0.15 3.43
CA ARG A 77 7.35 -0.87 4.46
C ARG A 77 6.11 -0.44 5.22
N LEU A 78 5.02 -1.20 5.08
CA LEU A 78 3.71 -0.90 5.63
C LEU A 78 3.25 -2.02 6.57
N CYS A 79 2.55 -1.65 7.63
CA CYS A 79 1.83 -2.58 8.47
C CYS A 79 0.46 -2.84 7.86
N LEU A 80 0.26 -3.98 7.19
CA LEU A 80 -0.99 -4.33 6.51
C LEU A 80 -1.51 -5.65 7.07
N GLY A 81 -2.71 -5.63 7.65
CA GLY A 81 -3.30 -6.80 8.31
C GLY A 81 -2.47 -7.36 9.47
N GLY A 82 -1.74 -6.50 10.17
CA GLY A 82 -0.85 -6.89 11.27
C GLY A 82 0.47 -7.53 10.83
N ARG A 83 0.83 -7.42 9.54
CA ARG A 83 2.11 -7.92 9.00
C ARG A 83 2.92 -6.80 8.36
N ASP A 84 4.24 -6.90 8.49
CA ASP A 84 5.20 -6.02 7.83
C ASP A 84 5.32 -6.38 6.34
N ILE A 85 4.67 -5.61 5.48
CA ILE A 85 4.72 -5.78 4.02
C ILE A 85 5.72 -4.78 3.43
N ARG A 86 6.71 -5.29 2.70
CA ARG A 86 7.77 -4.50 2.06
C ARG A 86 7.66 -4.62 0.56
N GLY A 87 7.95 -3.53 -0.14
CA GLY A 87 8.00 -3.53 -1.60
C GLY A 87 8.69 -2.29 -2.13
N ALA A 88 9.14 -2.39 -3.37
CA ALA A 88 9.70 -1.28 -4.12
C ALA A 88 9.38 -1.46 -5.60
N GLY A 89 9.25 -0.35 -6.32
CA GLY A 89 8.96 -0.39 -7.73
C GLY A 89 8.56 0.97 -8.27
N GLN A 90 8.21 1.00 -9.55
CA GLN A 90 7.58 2.15 -10.17
C GLN A 90 6.08 2.14 -9.82
N LEU A 91 5.52 3.29 -9.42
CA LEU A 91 4.07 3.49 -9.42
C LEU A 91 3.61 3.55 -10.87
N GLN A 92 3.10 2.44 -11.39
CA GLN A 92 2.60 2.33 -12.76
C GLN A 92 1.14 2.77 -12.79
N PRO A 93 0.78 3.87 -13.48
CA PRO A 93 -0.61 4.29 -13.59
C PRO A 93 -1.43 3.24 -14.34
N VAL A 94 -2.53 2.80 -13.75
CA VAL A 94 -3.50 1.88 -14.40
C VAL A 94 -4.88 2.53 -14.56
N GLY A 95 -5.02 3.77 -14.11
CA GLY A 95 -6.21 4.60 -14.23
C GLY A 95 -6.14 5.84 -13.32
N PRO A 96 -7.15 6.72 -13.36
CA PRO A 96 -7.21 7.90 -12.49
C PRO A 96 -7.14 7.53 -11.01
N GLY A 97 -6.07 7.96 -10.34
CA GLY A 97 -5.82 7.63 -8.93
C GLY A 97 -5.54 6.14 -8.67
N ARG A 98 -5.15 5.35 -9.68
CA ARG A 98 -4.92 3.90 -9.55
C ARG A 98 -3.52 3.54 -10.01
N PHE A 99 -2.81 2.78 -9.20
CA PHE A 99 -1.43 2.38 -9.47
C PHE A 99 -1.20 0.90 -9.25
N ALA A 100 -0.40 0.28 -10.12
CA ALA A 100 0.22 -0.99 -9.83
C ALA A 100 1.64 -0.76 -9.29
N ILE A 101 2.01 -1.43 -8.20
CA ILE A 101 3.35 -1.39 -7.62
C ILE A 101 3.66 -2.68 -6.85
N ALA A 102 4.83 -3.27 -7.10
CA ALA A 102 5.30 -4.46 -6.38
C ALA A 102 4.26 -5.61 -6.31
N GLY A 103 3.52 -5.83 -7.41
CA GLY A 103 2.46 -6.85 -7.49
C GLY A 103 1.16 -6.49 -6.77
N GLN A 104 1.03 -5.27 -6.25
CA GLN A 104 -0.15 -4.76 -5.56
C GLN A 104 -0.87 -3.70 -6.42
N GLU A 105 -2.18 -3.63 -6.24
CA GLU A 105 -3.01 -2.57 -6.80
C GLU A 105 -3.35 -1.55 -5.69
N TRP A 106 -2.98 -0.29 -5.89
CA TRP A 106 -3.20 0.80 -4.95
C TRP A 106 -4.16 1.81 -5.56
N TRP A 107 -5.35 1.94 -4.96
CA TRP A 107 -6.34 2.93 -5.36
C TRP A 107 -6.34 4.07 -4.35
N VAL A 108 -6.05 5.27 -4.81
CA VAL A 108 -6.19 6.49 -4.02
C VAL A 108 -7.67 6.81 -3.94
N LEU A 109 -8.26 6.49 -2.80
CA LEU A 109 -9.67 6.76 -2.52
C LEU A 109 -9.89 8.25 -2.24
N TRP A 110 -8.91 8.88 -1.59
CA TRP A 110 -8.92 10.31 -1.29
C TRP A 110 -7.50 10.86 -1.06
N ALA A 111 -7.34 12.13 -1.39
CA ALA A 111 -6.20 12.96 -1.02
C ALA A 111 -6.75 14.28 -0.47
N ASP A 112 -6.17 14.83 0.61
CA ASP A 112 -6.53 16.18 1.02
C ASP A 112 -6.03 17.21 -0.01
N GLY A 113 -6.62 18.42 -0.02
CA GLY A 113 -6.32 19.43 -1.05
C GLY A 113 -4.83 19.83 -1.11
N ASP A 114 -4.13 19.68 0.01
CA ASP A 114 -2.70 20.02 0.14
C ASP A 114 -1.76 18.82 -0.09
N TYR A 115 -2.29 17.61 -0.34
CA TYR A 115 -1.51 16.38 -0.51
C TYR A 115 -0.60 16.08 0.70
N ARG A 116 -1.13 16.32 1.89
CA ARG A 116 -0.56 15.92 3.17
C ARG A 116 -1.13 14.59 3.65
N THR A 117 -2.33 14.21 3.24
CA THR A 117 -2.97 12.95 3.64
C THR A 117 -3.48 12.18 2.43
N LEU A 118 -3.25 10.87 2.40
CA LEU A 118 -3.79 9.96 1.38
C LEU A 118 -4.52 8.81 2.05
N VAL A 119 -5.66 8.42 1.48
CA VAL A 119 -6.35 7.19 1.80
C VAL A 119 -6.18 6.24 0.62
N ILE A 120 -5.59 5.08 0.89
CA ILE A 120 -5.32 4.05 -0.11
C ILE A 120 -6.10 2.79 0.24
N GLY A 121 -6.70 2.18 -0.77
CA GLY A 121 -7.42 0.92 -0.66
C GLY A 121 -7.22 0.04 -1.89
N THR A 122 -7.98 -1.06 -1.93
CA THR A 122 -8.01 -2.01 -3.04
C THR A 122 -9.44 -2.44 -3.35
N PRO A 123 -9.75 -2.73 -4.63
CA PRO A 123 -11.03 -3.35 -4.99
C PRO A 123 -11.24 -4.73 -4.36
N SER A 124 -10.17 -5.47 -4.08
CA SER A 124 -10.24 -6.79 -3.45
C SER A 124 -10.60 -6.73 -1.96
N GLY A 125 -10.40 -5.59 -1.31
CA GLY A 125 -10.49 -5.45 0.15
C GLY A 125 -9.38 -6.10 0.95
N ALA A 126 -8.29 -6.50 0.28
CA ALA A 126 -7.12 -7.12 0.90
C ALA A 126 -6.45 -6.23 1.96
N PHE A 127 -6.52 -4.92 1.78
CA PHE A 127 -5.99 -3.93 2.71
C PHE A 127 -6.62 -2.55 2.48
N GLY A 128 -6.42 -1.67 3.44
CA GLY A 128 -6.59 -0.22 3.33
C GLY A 128 -5.66 0.44 4.34
N PHE A 129 -5.19 1.65 4.04
CA PHE A 129 -4.33 2.40 4.94
C PHE A 129 -4.37 3.90 4.66
N VAL A 130 -3.95 4.66 5.66
CA VAL A 130 -3.85 6.12 5.59
C VAL A 130 -2.39 6.51 5.70
N LEU A 131 -1.96 7.38 4.79
CA LEU A 131 -0.65 8.00 4.80
C LEU A 131 -0.77 9.47 5.16
N ASN A 132 0.21 10.01 5.88
CA ASN A 132 0.30 11.42 6.20
C ASN A 132 1.75 11.94 6.09
N ARG A 133 1.92 13.18 5.61
CA ARG A 133 3.19 13.89 5.58
C ARG A 133 3.46 14.58 6.91
N GLY A 134 4.73 14.66 7.30
CA GLY A 134 5.15 15.39 8.50
C GLY A 134 4.88 14.65 9.82
N GLY A 135 4.53 13.36 9.78
CA GLY A 135 4.32 12.52 10.95
C GLY A 135 2.84 12.34 11.26
N GLY A 136 2.44 12.60 12.52
CA GLY A 136 1.08 12.39 13.02
C GLY A 136 0.00 13.14 12.23
N ILE A 137 -1.22 12.63 12.30
CA ILE A 137 -2.39 13.18 11.61
C ILE A 137 -3.28 13.95 12.59
N SER A 138 -3.88 15.05 12.15
CA SER A 138 -4.86 15.78 12.94
C SER A 138 -6.19 15.02 13.01
N SER A 139 -6.98 15.26 14.06
CA SER A 139 -8.22 14.53 14.31
C SER A 139 -9.25 14.71 13.17
N ASP A 140 -9.38 15.92 12.62
CA ASP A 140 -10.26 16.23 11.50
C ASP A 140 -9.92 15.42 10.24
N ARG A 141 -8.64 15.36 9.85
CA ARG A 141 -8.21 14.61 8.67
C ARG A 141 -8.30 13.10 8.89
N LEU A 142 -8.09 12.62 10.12
CA LEU A 142 -8.29 11.21 10.45
C LEU A 142 -9.78 10.84 10.37
N THR A 143 -10.67 11.70 10.86
CA THR A 143 -12.12 11.51 10.71
C THR A 143 -12.52 11.46 9.24
N ALA A 144 -12.11 12.43 8.42
CA ALA A 144 -12.39 12.42 6.99
C ALA A 144 -11.84 11.16 6.29
N ALA A 145 -10.63 10.73 6.65
CA ALA A 145 -10.04 9.49 6.11
C ALA A 145 -10.88 8.25 6.43
N ARG A 146 -11.45 8.18 7.64
CA ARG A 146 -12.33 7.09 8.07
C ARG A 146 -13.66 7.11 7.33
N GLU A 147 -14.28 8.28 7.17
CA GLU A 147 -15.53 8.44 6.42
C GLU A 147 -15.36 8.00 4.96
N ILE A 148 -14.24 8.34 4.32
CA ILE A 148 -13.92 7.87 2.96
C ILE A 148 -13.79 6.35 2.90
N LEU A 149 -13.11 5.75 3.88
CA LEU A 149 -12.97 4.29 3.95
C LEU A 149 -14.34 3.61 4.12
N GLU A 150 -15.15 4.08 5.06
CA GLU A 150 -16.51 3.57 5.28
C GLU A 150 -17.39 3.70 4.04
N TRP A 151 -17.36 4.86 3.37
CA TRP A 151 -18.10 5.07 2.13
C TRP A 151 -17.69 4.10 1.01
N ASN A 152 -16.43 3.66 0.99
CA ASN A 152 -15.93 2.63 0.07
C ASN A 152 -16.17 1.19 0.57
N GLY A 153 -16.97 1.02 1.62
CA GLY A 153 -17.41 -0.27 2.14
C GLY A 153 -16.41 -0.96 3.06
N TYR A 154 -15.41 -0.25 3.59
CA TYR A 154 -14.49 -0.81 4.57
C TYR A 154 -15.12 -0.92 5.97
N ASP A 155 -14.85 -2.03 6.65
CA ASP A 155 -15.30 -2.28 8.03
C ASP A 155 -14.40 -1.57 9.04
N LEU A 156 -14.82 -0.38 9.46
CA LEU A 156 -14.07 0.46 10.41
C LEU A 156 -13.89 -0.16 11.80
N SER A 157 -14.62 -1.21 12.17
CA SER A 157 -14.36 -1.95 13.42
C SER A 157 -12.98 -2.62 13.41
N GLN A 158 -12.42 -2.85 12.22
CA GLN A 158 -11.10 -3.42 11.99
C GLN A 158 -10.02 -2.38 11.69
N PHE A 159 -10.38 -1.08 11.64
CA PHE A 159 -9.43 0.01 11.42
C PHE A 159 -8.71 0.41 12.72
N ARG A 160 -7.41 0.63 12.63
CA ARG A 160 -6.56 1.05 13.75
C ARG A 160 -5.77 2.31 13.37
N PRO A 161 -5.98 3.44 14.06
CA PRO A 161 -5.06 4.58 14.02
C PRO A 161 -3.67 4.18 14.55
N MET A 162 -2.64 4.88 14.11
CA MET A 162 -1.23 4.57 14.36
C MET A 162 -0.41 5.77 14.81
#